data_AF-A0A351DSK2-F1
#
_entry.id   AF-A0A351DSK2-F1
#
_cell.length_a   1.000
_cell.length_b   1.000
_cell.length_c   1.000
_cell.angle_alpha   90.00
_cell.angle_beta   90.00
_cell.angle_gamma   90.00
#
_symmetry.space_group_name_H-M   'P 1'
#
loop_
_entity.id
_entity.type
_entity.pdbx_description
1 polymer ?
#
loop_
_entity_poly.entity_id
_entity_poly.type
_entity_poly.pdbx_seq_one_letter_code
_entity_poly.pdbx_strand_id
1 'polypeptide(L)'
;VLLPYSGLVLAILLRVREFWHCPVNRFALIWILFVVVLVSLSGTQLPHYVLYSTAPLFVLYARVLPRIAGRFWALPGLFVPGLILALGLFHPMIPEPKHLRDQEQLVILMQLLAHWWWPLVLATASLILLALIALLVPGWRLSQRLIAMGGVQLACIALIILPIISEARQRPLKEAAMIAKEAEASVVSQGIRMPSFSFYRQAITPETAPVEGQWVLISVMRLHELKALNVPLEIQAAGPGWRLIALLGPRTI
;
A
#
# COMPACT_ATOMS: atom_id res chain seq x y z
N VAL A 1 0.19 0.26 -11.43
CA VAL A 1 0.51 -0.45 -12.70
C VAL A 1 0.32 0.43 -13.93
N LEU A 2 -0.82 1.12 -14.11
CA LEU A 2 -1.11 1.84 -15.37
C LEU A 2 -0.73 3.33 -15.39
N LEU A 3 -0.33 3.90 -14.26
CA LEU A 3 -0.07 5.33 -14.10
C LEU A 3 0.93 5.94 -15.11
N PRO A 4 2.07 5.30 -15.48
CA PRO A 4 3.00 5.91 -16.43
C PRO A 4 2.42 5.94 -17.86
N TYR A 5 1.40 5.12 -18.12
CA TYR A 5 0.68 5.05 -19.40
C TYR A 5 -0.64 5.84 -19.39
N SER A 6 -0.96 6.54 -18.30
CA SER A 6 -2.20 7.34 -18.22
C SER A 6 -2.29 8.44 -19.29
N GLY A 7 -1.15 8.95 -19.75
CA GLY A 7 -1.10 9.83 -20.92
C GLY A 7 -1.67 9.18 -22.17
N LEU A 8 -1.44 7.86 -22.38
CA LEU A 8 -2.02 7.12 -23.49
C LEU A 8 -3.54 6.99 -23.35
N VAL A 9 -4.06 6.81 -22.13
CA VAL A 9 -5.50 6.81 -21.87
C VAL A 9 -6.11 8.14 -22.30
N LEU A 10 -5.50 9.26 -21.90
CA LEU A 10 -5.95 10.59 -22.33
C LEU A 10 -5.90 10.76 -23.85
N ALA A 11 -4.83 10.28 -24.50
CA ALA A 11 -4.72 10.30 -25.96
C ALA A 11 -5.84 9.51 -26.66
N ILE A 12 -6.21 8.35 -26.10
CA ILE A 12 -7.32 7.52 -26.60
C ILE A 12 -8.66 8.25 -26.42
N LEU A 13 -8.90 8.84 -25.25
CA LEU A 13 -10.13 9.58 -24.95
C LEU A 13 -10.32 10.78 -25.88
N LEU A 14 -9.26 11.55 -26.12
CA LEU A 14 -9.28 12.69 -27.05
C LEU A 14 -9.55 12.25 -28.50
N ARG A 15 -9.31 10.98 -28.84
CA ARG A 15 -9.51 10.40 -30.18
C ARG A 15 -10.60 9.34 -30.20
N VAL A 16 -11.51 9.33 -29.22
CA VAL A 16 -12.49 8.24 -29.05
C VAL A 16 -13.35 8.04 -30.30
N ARG A 17 -13.71 9.12 -31.01
CA ARG A 17 -14.46 9.08 -32.27
C ARG A 17 -13.74 8.28 -33.35
N GLU A 18 -12.43 8.49 -33.53
CA GLU A 18 -11.61 7.75 -34.49
C GLU A 18 -11.54 6.25 -34.13
N PHE A 19 -11.38 5.95 -32.85
CA PHE A 19 -11.28 4.57 -32.38
C PHE A 19 -12.61 3.82 -32.51
N TRP A 20 -13.75 4.50 -32.42
CA TRP A 20 -15.07 3.88 -32.47
C TRP A 20 -15.42 3.20 -33.80
N HIS A 21 -14.83 3.65 -34.91
CA HIS A 21 -15.14 3.10 -36.24
C HIS A 21 -14.65 1.65 -36.42
N CYS A 22 -13.59 1.24 -35.73
CA CYS A 22 -13.06 -0.11 -35.83
C CYS A 22 -13.77 -1.03 -34.82
N PRO A 23 -14.34 -2.18 -35.24
CA PRO A 23 -15.08 -3.08 -34.34
C PRO A 23 -14.29 -3.54 -33.12
N VAL A 24 -13.00 -3.84 -33.29
CA VAL A 24 -12.12 -4.31 -32.21
C VAL A 24 -11.84 -3.20 -31.18
N ASN A 25 -11.60 -1.98 -31.64
CA ASN A 25 -11.39 -0.83 -30.75
C ASN A 25 -12.67 -0.49 -29.98
N ARG A 26 -13.82 -0.51 -30.66
CA ARG A 26 -15.13 -0.29 -30.06
C ARG A 26 -15.42 -1.33 -28.98
N PHE A 27 -15.16 -2.60 -29.25
CA PHE A 27 -15.27 -3.66 -28.25
C PHE A 27 -14.38 -3.40 -27.03
N ALA A 28 -13.11 -3.05 -27.24
CA ALA A 28 -12.18 -2.73 -26.14
C ALA A 28 -12.64 -1.53 -25.32
N LEU A 29 -13.15 -0.46 -25.95
CA LEU A 29 -13.70 0.72 -25.27
C LEU A 29 -14.94 0.36 -24.44
N ILE A 30 -15.86 -0.43 -25.00
CA ILE A 30 -17.06 -0.90 -24.30
C ILE A 30 -16.68 -1.78 -23.11
N TRP A 31 -15.69 -2.68 -23.27
CA TRP A 31 -15.18 -3.51 -22.18
C TRP A 31 -14.67 -2.63 -21.03
N ILE A 32 -13.79 -1.66 -21.33
CA ILE A 32 -13.25 -0.76 -20.30
C ILE A 32 -14.38 -0.02 -19.60
N LEU A 33 -15.34 0.54 -20.35
CA LEU A 33 -16.49 1.23 -19.79
C LEU A 33 -17.31 0.30 -18.90
N PHE A 34 -17.57 -0.92 -19.34
CA PHE A 34 -18.30 -1.93 -18.57
C PHE A 34 -17.61 -2.26 -17.24
N VAL A 35 -16.29 -2.50 -17.26
CA VAL A 35 -15.52 -2.77 -16.03
C VAL A 35 -15.56 -1.56 -15.10
N VAL A 36 -15.37 -0.34 -15.62
CA VAL A 36 -15.44 0.88 -14.80
C VAL A 36 -16.81 1.02 -14.16
N VAL A 37 -17.90 0.89 -14.92
CA VAL A 37 -19.27 1.00 -14.39
C VAL A 37 -19.54 -0.07 -13.33
N LEU A 38 -19.20 -1.34 -13.62
CA LEU A 38 -19.42 -2.45 -12.69
C LEU A 38 -18.67 -2.25 -11.37
N VAL A 39 -17.39 -1.86 -11.46
CA VAL A 39 -16.56 -1.62 -10.27
C VAL A 39 -17.02 -0.39 -9.50
N SER A 40 -17.41 0.69 -10.19
CA SER A 40 -17.95 1.90 -9.55
C SER A 40 -19.27 1.65 -8.83
N LEU A 41 -20.11 0.76 -9.34
CA LEU A 41 -21.39 0.37 -8.71
C LEU A 41 -21.23 -0.70 -7.62
N SER A 42 -20.05 -1.32 -7.49
CA SER A 42 -19.79 -2.31 -6.45
C SER A 42 -19.68 -1.66 -5.07
N GLY A 43 -20.35 -2.24 -4.07
CA GLY A 43 -20.24 -1.81 -2.67
C GLY A 43 -18.85 -2.04 -2.07
N THR A 44 -18.01 -2.86 -2.71
CA THR A 44 -16.60 -3.05 -2.37
C THR A 44 -15.73 -2.70 -3.57
N GLN A 45 -14.84 -1.73 -3.42
CA GLN A 45 -13.96 -1.27 -4.49
C GLN A 45 -12.53 -1.65 -4.17
N LEU A 46 -12.15 -2.87 -4.52
CA LEU A 46 -10.77 -3.31 -4.34
C LEU A 46 -9.93 -2.80 -5.52
N PRO A 47 -8.74 -2.20 -5.28
CA PRO A 47 -7.93 -1.61 -6.34
C PRO A 47 -7.56 -2.56 -7.49
N HIS A 48 -7.53 -3.87 -7.22
CA HIS A 48 -7.20 -4.88 -8.22
C HIS A 48 -8.30 -5.09 -9.26
N TYR A 49 -9.54 -4.65 -9.05
CA TYR A 49 -10.59 -4.78 -10.06
C TYR A 49 -10.31 -3.99 -11.34
N VAL A 50 -9.54 -2.91 -11.24
CA VAL A 50 -9.08 -2.16 -12.43
C VAL A 50 -8.19 -3.02 -13.34
N LEU A 51 -7.59 -4.10 -12.81
CA LEU A 51 -6.76 -5.01 -13.62
C LEU A 51 -7.56 -5.73 -14.71
N TYR A 52 -8.88 -5.90 -14.56
CA TYR A 52 -9.73 -6.46 -15.61
C TYR A 52 -9.79 -5.59 -16.88
N SER A 53 -9.39 -4.32 -16.79
CA SER A 53 -9.28 -3.41 -17.94
C SER A 53 -7.91 -3.45 -18.63
N THR A 54 -6.92 -4.18 -18.09
CA THR A 54 -5.55 -4.14 -18.63
C THR A 54 -5.44 -4.68 -20.05
N ALA A 55 -6.09 -5.81 -20.34
CA ALA A 55 -6.07 -6.42 -21.67
C ALA A 55 -6.63 -5.48 -22.78
N PRO A 56 -7.86 -4.94 -22.67
CA PRO A 56 -8.35 -3.99 -23.67
C PRO A 56 -7.53 -2.70 -23.74
N LEU A 57 -6.99 -2.22 -22.61
CA LEU A 57 -6.10 -1.06 -22.60
C LEU A 57 -4.81 -1.30 -23.38
N PHE A 58 -4.16 -2.45 -23.23
CA PHE A 58 -2.94 -2.76 -23.98
C PHE A 58 -3.17 -2.84 -25.49
N VAL A 59 -4.33 -3.38 -25.91
CA VAL A 59 -4.73 -3.38 -27.33
C VAL A 59 -4.87 -1.94 -27.85
N LEU A 60 -5.51 -1.05 -27.09
CA LEU A 60 -5.68 0.34 -27.48
C LEU A 60 -4.35 1.12 -27.45
N TYR A 61 -3.49 0.86 -26.45
CA TYR A 61 -2.15 1.45 -26.35
C TYR A 61 -1.29 1.11 -27.56
N ALA A 62 -1.28 -0.16 -28.00
CA ALA A 62 -0.53 -0.58 -29.17
C ALA A 62 -0.96 0.16 -30.45
N ARG A 63 -2.24 0.57 -30.54
CA ARG A 63 -2.77 1.29 -31.71
C ARG A 63 -2.60 2.81 -31.63
N VAL A 64 -2.62 3.41 -30.44
CA VAL A 64 -2.42 4.85 -30.28
C VAL A 64 -0.95 5.24 -30.32
N LEU A 65 -0.06 4.37 -29.80
CA LEU A 65 1.36 4.67 -29.61
C LEU A 65 2.10 5.09 -30.90
N PRO A 66 1.86 4.48 -32.08
CA PRO A 66 2.47 4.93 -33.33
C PRO A 66 1.91 6.26 -33.86
N ARG A 67 0.72 6.68 -33.39
CA ARG A 67 0.00 7.86 -33.88
C ARG A 67 0.32 9.15 -33.11
N ILE A 68 1.05 9.03 -32.00
CA ILE A 68 1.38 10.15 -31.14
C ILE A 68 2.89 10.22 -30.93
N ALA A 69 3.40 11.45 -30.85
CA ALA A 69 4.80 11.73 -30.59
C ALA A 69 4.90 12.79 -29.49
N GLY A 70 6.09 12.92 -28.92
CA GLY A 70 6.41 13.93 -27.92
C GLY A 70 6.48 13.39 -26.50
N ARG A 71 7.41 13.97 -25.73
CA ARG A 71 7.68 13.64 -24.33
C ARG A 71 6.52 13.95 -23.38
N PHE A 72 5.62 14.84 -23.77
CA PHE A 72 4.45 15.24 -22.96
C PHE A 72 3.61 14.03 -22.50
N TRP A 73 3.41 13.05 -23.38
CA TRP A 73 2.63 11.85 -23.08
C TRP A 73 3.28 10.92 -22.04
N ALA A 74 4.57 11.09 -21.76
CA ALA A 74 5.30 10.35 -20.73
C ALA A 74 5.38 11.09 -19.38
N LEU A 75 4.93 12.36 -19.30
CA LEU A 75 4.96 13.14 -18.05
C LEU A 75 4.27 12.47 -16.86
N PRO A 76 3.15 11.73 -17.01
CA PRO A 76 2.55 11.05 -15.87
C PRO A 76 3.48 10.04 -15.20
N GLY A 77 4.52 9.55 -15.89
CA GLY A 77 5.56 8.73 -15.30
C GLY A 77 6.34 9.40 -14.17
N LEU A 78 6.39 10.74 -14.15
CA LEU A 78 7.03 11.50 -13.07
C LEU A 78 6.19 11.56 -11.78
N PHE A 79 4.92 11.18 -11.83
CA PHE A 79 4.02 11.37 -10.69
C PHE A 79 4.46 10.60 -9.44
N VAL A 80 4.85 9.33 -9.55
CA VAL A 80 5.26 8.54 -8.38
C VAL A 80 6.58 9.03 -7.79
N PRO A 81 7.67 9.22 -8.57
CA PRO A 81 8.90 9.82 -8.04
C PRO A 81 8.67 11.21 -7.45
N GLY A 82 7.88 12.04 -8.13
CA GLY A 82 7.54 13.38 -7.68
C GLY A 82 6.70 13.38 -6.39
N LEU A 83 5.77 12.44 -6.24
CA LEU A 83 4.97 12.27 -5.03
C LEU A 83 5.86 11.86 -3.85
N ILE A 84 6.81 10.93 -4.05
CA ILE A 84 7.75 10.54 -2.98
C ILE A 84 8.59 11.73 -2.53
N LEU A 85 9.12 12.52 -3.48
CA LEU A 85 9.84 13.75 -3.16
C LEU A 85 8.96 14.76 -2.43
N ALA A 86 7.74 14.99 -2.92
CA ALA A 86 6.81 15.93 -2.33
C ALA A 86 6.44 15.52 -0.90
N LEU A 87 6.20 14.23 -0.66
CA LEU A 87 5.98 13.72 0.69
C LEU A 87 7.22 13.91 1.57
N GLY A 88 8.43 13.65 1.06
CA GLY A 88 9.66 13.88 1.81
C GLY A 88 9.83 15.34 2.26
N LEU A 89 9.58 16.30 1.35
CA LEU A 89 9.79 17.73 1.58
C LEU A 89 8.63 18.40 2.34
N PHE A 90 7.40 18.03 2.03
CA PHE A 90 6.19 18.73 2.50
C PHE A 90 5.40 17.95 3.55
N HIS A 91 5.91 16.84 4.09
CA HIS A 91 5.23 16.14 5.19
C HIS A 91 4.90 17.04 6.40
N PRO A 92 5.67 18.08 6.78
CA PRO A 92 5.32 18.92 7.93
C PRO A 92 4.05 19.75 7.71
N MET A 93 3.63 19.92 6.46
CA MET A 93 2.39 20.62 6.10
C MET A 93 1.16 19.71 6.14
N ILE A 94 1.35 18.39 6.29
CA ILE A 94 0.25 17.42 6.35
C ILE A 94 -0.31 17.46 7.77
N PRO A 95 -1.62 17.72 7.95
CA PRO A 95 -2.23 17.76 9.27
C PRO A 95 -2.15 16.40 9.95
N GLU A 96 -1.87 16.41 11.25
CA GLU A 96 -1.82 15.20 12.05
C GLU A 96 -3.16 14.47 12.06
N PRO A 97 -3.16 13.13 12.00
CA PRO A 97 -4.38 12.35 12.07
C PRO A 97 -5.01 12.45 13.47
N LYS A 98 -6.34 12.43 13.52
CA LYS A 98 -7.11 12.51 14.78
C LYS A 98 -7.29 11.15 15.47
N HIS A 99 -7.21 10.06 14.71
CA HIS A 99 -7.38 8.72 15.25
C HIS A 99 -6.08 8.21 15.88
N LEU A 100 -6.16 7.72 17.11
CA LEU A 100 -5.02 7.21 17.88
C LEU A 100 -4.19 6.16 17.11
N ARG A 101 -4.86 5.24 16.41
CA ARG A 101 -4.19 4.25 15.56
C ARG A 101 -3.29 4.89 14.51
N ASP A 102 -3.76 5.93 13.86
CA ASP A 102 -3.04 6.60 12.78
C ASP A 102 -1.91 7.47 13.34
N GLN A 103 -2.08 8.03 14.55
CA GLN A 103 -1.01 8.72 15.28
C GLN A 103 0.13 7.75 15.64
N GLU A 104 -0.18 6.58 16.21
CA GLU A 104 0.82 5.54 16.50
C GLU A 104 1.54 5.08 15.23
N GLN A 105 0.79 4.89 14.15
CA GLN A 105 1.35 4.54 12.84
C GLN A 105 2.30 5.63 12.32
N LEU A 106 1.94 6.91 12.50
CA LEU A 106 2.74 8.04 12.07
C LEU A 106 4.06 8.11 12.86
N VAL A 107 4.03 7.86 14.18
CA VAL A 107 5.24 7.84 15.02
C VAL A 107 6.21 6.76 14.53
N ILE A 108 5.74 5.53 14.29
CA ILE A 108 6.59 4.45 13.76
C ILE A 108 7.16 4.83 12.39
N LEU A 109 6.33 5.41 11.52
CA LEU A 109 6.78 5.85 10.20
C LEU A 109 7.87 6.92 10.31
N MET A 110 7.72 7.92 11.19
CA MET A 110 8.71 8.98 11.37
C MET A 110 10.02 8.45 11.94
N GLN A 111 9.97 7.50 12.88
CA GLN A 111 11.16 6.82 13.39
C GLN A 111 11.89 6.06 12.28
N LEU A 112 11.16 5.34 11.43
CA LEU A 112 11.72 4.61 10.30
C LEU A 112 12.35 5.56 9.27
N LEU A 113 11.66 6.64 8.91
CA LEU A 113 12.18 7.65 7.98
C LEU A 113 13.43 8.35 8.53
N ALA A 114 13.47 8.66 9.83
CA ALA A 114 14.64 9.22 10.48
C ALA A 114 15.80 8.23 10.53
N HIS A 115 15.55 6.94 10.74
CA HIS A 115 16.59 5.91 10.72
C HIS A 115 17.12 5.66 9.30
N TRP A 116 16.26 5.70 8.29
CA TRP A 116 16.58 5.39 6.89
C TRP A 116 16.72 6.65 6.02
N TRP A 117 16.99 7.82 6.61
CA TRP A 117 16.96 9.08 5.87
C TRP A 117 17.94 9.10 4.68
N TRP A 118 19.19 8.69 4.88
CA TRP A 118 20.22 8.74 3.84
C TRP A 118 19.97 7.76 2.67
N PRO A 119 19.60 6.46 2.86
CA PRO A 119 19.33 5.58 1.74
C PRO A 119 18.05 6.00 1.01
N LEU A 120 17.05 6.51 1.73
CA LEU A 120 15.81 6.99 1.12
C LEU A 120 16.03 8.25 0.28
N VAL A 121 16.82 9.21 0.76
CA VAL A 121 17.19 10.40 -0.01
C VAL A 121 17.98 10.00 -1.25
N LEU A 122 19.00 9.14 -1.11
CA LEU A 122 19.82 8.69 -2.23
C LEU A 122 18.99 7.94 -3.28
N ALA A 123 18.15 7.00 -2.86
CA ALA A 123 17.27 6.23 -3.75
C ALA A 123 16.28 7.15 -4.47
N THR A 124 15.64 8.07 -3.74
CA THR A 124 14.66 9.01 -4.31
C THR A 124 15.32 9.95 -5.31
N ALA A 125 16.46 10.56 -4.96
CA ALA A 125 17.20 11.44 -5.84
C ALA A 125 17.68 10.72 -7.11
N SER A 126 18.19 9.49 -6.96
CA SER A 126 18.65 8.68 -8.10
C SER A 126 17.51 8.30 -9.05
N LEU A 127 16.36 7.91 -8.51
CA LEU A 127 15.19 7.54 -9.32
C LEU A 127 14.55 8.76 -10.01
N ILE A 128 14.54 9.92 -9.37
CA ILE A 128 14.09 11.18 -9.99
C ILE A 128 15.04 11.58 -11.10
N LEU A 129 16.35 11.54 -10.86
CA LEU A 129 17.35 11.83 -11.89
C LEU A 129 17.18 10.88 -13.09
N LEU A 130 17.03 9.57 -12.85
CA LEU A 130 16.77 8.60 -13.91
C LEU A 130 15.47 8.91 -14.68
N ALA A 131 14.42 9.34 -13.97
CA ALA A 131 13.16 9.73 -14.59
C ALA A 131 13.34 10.97 -15.50
N LEU A 132 14.04 11.99 -15.01
CA LEU A 132 14.33 13.21 -15.76
C LEU A 132 15.22 12.91 -16.98
N ILE A 133 16.24 12.08 -16.83
CA ILE A 133 17.08 11.61 -17.93
C ILE A 133 16.21 10.92 -18.98
N ALA A 134 15.44 9.90 -18.61
CA ALA A 134 14.58 9.19 -19.57
C ALA A 134 13.54 10.11 -20.25
N LEU A 135 13.07 11.16 -19.57
CA LEU A 135 12.17 12.15 -20.14
C LEU A 135 12.85 13.15 -21.09
N LEU A 136 14.12 13.49 -20.87
CA LEU A 136 14.83 14.56 -21.57
C LEU A 136 15.82 14.05 -22.63
N VAL A 137 16.24 12.78 -22.59
CA VAL A 137 17.21 12.22 -23.54
C VAL A 137 16.77 12.45 -24.98
N PRO A 138 17.60 13.07 -25.84
CA PRO A 138 17.28 13.31 -27.24
C PRO A 138 17.24 11.99 -28.03
N GLY A 139 16.45 11.95 -29.12
CA GLY A 139 16.37 10.80 -30.01
C GLY A 139 15.51 9.62 -29.51
N TRP A 140 15.10 9.59 -28.24
CA TRP A 140 14.24 8.53 -27.72
C TRP A 140 12.80 8.63 -28.24
N ARG A 141 12.29 7.49 -28.75
CA ARG A 141 10.89 7.30 -29.12
C ARG A 141 10.01 7.31 -27.87
N LEU A 142 8.73 7.68 -28.03
CA LEU A 142 7.78 7.70 -26.90
C LEU A 142 7.68 6.34 -26.19
N SER A 143 7.72 5.23 -26.94
CA SER A 143 7.70 3.88 -26.36
C SER A 143 8.85 3.63 -25.38
N GLN A 144 10.07 4.03 -25.74
CA GLN A 144 11.26 3.89 -24.90
C GLN A 144 11.13 4.72 -23.62
N ARG A 145 10.62 5.95 -23.73
CA ARG A 145 10.35 6.82 -22.57
C ARG A 145 9.33 6.18 -21.63
N LEU A 146 8.22 5.66 -22.16
CA LEU A 146 7.16 5.04 -21.36
C LEU A 146 7.63 3.76 -20.65
N ILE A 147 8.44 2.93 -21.33
CA ILE A 147 9.05 1.75 -20.70
C ILE A 147 9.98 2.16 -19.56
N ALA A 148 10.85 3.15 -19.79
CA ALA A 148 11.73 3.66 -18.75
C ALA A 148 10.96 4.27 -17.57
N MET A 149 9.91 5.06 -17.82
CA MET A 149 9.02 5.58 -16.77
C MET A 149 8.36 4.46 -15.99
N GLY A 150 7.88 3.41 -16.68
CA GLY A 150 7.33 2.21 -16.05
C GLY A 150 8.33 1.51 -15.13
N GLY A 151 9.58 1.36 -15.60
CA GLY A 151 10.68 0.80 -14.82
C GLY A 151 11.02 1.63 -13.58
N VAL A 152 11.13 2.96 -13.73
CA VAL A 152 11.36 3.87 -12.60
C VAL A 152 10.23 3.77 -11.58
N GLN A 153 8.97 3.78 -12.02
CA GLN A 153 7.84 3.67 -11.11
C GLN A 153 7.80 2.32 -10.39
N LEU A 154 8.13 1.22 -11.09
CA LEU A 154 8.27 -0.09 -10.47
C LEU A 154 9.36 -0.07 -9.41
N ALA A 155 10.52 0.54 -9.71
CA ALA A 155 11.62 0.69 -8.75
C ALA A 155 11.22 1.55 -7.54
N CYS A 156 10.50 2.66 -7.72
CA CYS A 156 9.95 3.44 -6.60
C CYS A 156 9.06 2.60 -5.69
N ILE A 157 8.18 1.78 -6.28
CA ILE A 157 7.29 0.92 -5.49
C ILE A 157 8.09 -0.16 -4.77
N ALA A 158 8.98 -0.87 -5.48
CA ALA A 158 9.69 -2.02 -4.96
C ALA A 158 10.80 -1.67 -3.95
N LEU A 159 11.51 -0.55 -4.16
CA LEU A 159 12.69 -0.18 -3.37
C LEU A 159 12.40 0.82 -2.27
N ILE A 160 11.31 1.60 -2.36
CA ILE A 160 10.99 2.65 -1.38
C ILE A 160 9.66 2.34 -0.69
N ILE A 161 8.56 2.31 -1.44
CA ILE A 161 7.21 2.24 -0.85
C ILE A 161 6.98 0.91 -0.14
N LEU A 162 7.27 -0.21 -0.80
CA LEU A 162 7.00 -1.54 -0.26
C LEU A 162 7.82 -1.83 1.02
N PRO A 163 9.14 -1.57 1.08
CA PRO A 163 9.93 -1.72 2.30
C PRO A 163 9.41 -0.86 3.45
N ILE A 164 9.10 0.42 3.21
CA ILE A 164 8.57 1.33 4.24
C ILE A 164 7.26 0.81 4.81
N ILE A 165 6.30 0.41 3.96
CA ILE A 165 5.00 -0.08 4.41
C ILE A 165 5.15 -1.40 5.17
N SER A 166 6.03 -2.30 4.70
CA SER A 166 6.32 -3.57 5.35
C SER A 166 6.87 -3.34 6.77
N GLU A 167 7.92 -2.53 6.92
CA GLU A 167 8.52 -2.23 8.21
C GLU A 167 7.55 -1.49 9.14
N ALA A 168 6.83 -0.48 8.65
CA ALA A 168 5.96 0.33 9.49
C ALA A 168 4.67 -0.39 9.94
N ARG A 169 4.17 -1.39 9.19
CA ARG A 169 2.90 -2.08 9.50
C ARG A 169 3.08 -3.53 9.93
N GLN A 170 3.93 -4.27 9.23
CA GLN A 170 4.00 -5.73 9.40
C GLN A 170 4.99 -6.13 10.50
N ARG A 171 6.08 -5.39 10.69
CA ARG A 171 7.12 -5.73 11.66
C ARG A 171 6.64 -5.75 13.11
N PRO A 172 5.92 -4.74 13.64
CA PRO A 172 5.45 -4.77 15.04
C PRO A 172 4.55 -5.98 15.32
N LEU A 173 3.72 -6.35 14.36
CA LEU A 173 2.83 -7.51 14.47
C LEU A 173 3.60 -8.83 14.44
N LYS A 174 4.62 -8.93 13.57
CA LYS A 174 5.49 -10.10 13.49
C LYS A 174 6.27 -10.27 14.80
N GLU A 175 6.84 -9.21 15.35
CA GLU A 175 7.57 -9.24 16.62
C GLU A 175 6.67 -9.69 17.78
N ALA A 176 5.45 -9.14 17.88
CA ALA A 176 4.47 -9.59 18.87
C ALA A 176 4.10 -11.07 18.73
N ALA A 177 3.95 -11.56 17.49
CA ALA A 177 3.68 -12.98 17.24
C ALA A 177 4.86 -13.89 17.63
N MET A 178 6.10 -13.42 17.45
CA MET A 178 7.30 -14.12 17.86
C MET A 178 7.44 -14.18 19.38
N ILE A 179 7.17 -13.07 20.10
CA ILE A 179 7.14 -13.04 21.57
C ILE A 179 6.12 -14.06 22.10
N ALA A 180 4.91 -14.08 21.54
CA ALA A 180 3.88 -15.03 21.93
C ALA A 180 4.24 -16.49 21.61
N LYS A 181 5.02 -16.71 20.54
CA LYS A 181 5.53 -18.03 20.17
C LYS A 181 6.60 -18.52 21.13
N GLU A 182 7.57 -17.67 21.46
CA GLU A 182 8.66 -17.98 22.40
C GLU A 182 8.15 -18.26 23.81
N ALA A 183 7.09 -17.57 24.23
CA ALA A 183 6.42 -17.80 25.50
C ALA A 183 5.47 -19.01 25.49
N GLU A 184 5.31 -19.70 24.35
CA GLU A 184 4.29 -20.75 24.12
C GLU A 184 2.88 -20.33 24.61
N ALA A 185 2.61 -19.03 24.58
CA ALA A 185 1.46 -18.46 25.24
C ALA A 185 0.17 -18.84 24.50
N SER A 186 -0.90 -19.12 25.23
CA SER A 186 -2.24 -19.28 24.65
C SER A 186 -2.85 -17.91 24.35
N VAL A 187 -2.80 -17.47 23.09
CA VAL A 187 -3.36 -16.17 22.65
C VAL A 187 -4.73 -16.34 22.00
N VAL A 188 -5.68 -15.49 22.41
CA VAL A 188 -6.98 -15.27 21.76
C VAL A 188 -7.07 -13.87 21.16
N SER A 189 -7.97 -13.64 20.21
CA SER A 189 -8.16 -12.34 19.57
C SER A 189 -9.48 -11.70 19.97
N GLN A 190 -9.50 -10.38 20.20
CA GLN A 190 -10.70 -9.64 20.54
C GLN A 190 -10.81 -8.33 19.76
N GLY A 191 -11.75 -8.26 18.82
CA GLY A 191 -12.02 -7.05 18.03
C GLY A 191 -10.96 -6.71 17.01
N ILE A 192 -10.09 -7.66 16.67
CA ILE A 192 -9.12 -7.51 15.59
C ILE A 192 -8.91 -8.86 14.88
N ARG A 193 -8.82 -8.84 13.56
CA ARG A 193 -8.55 -10.04 12.74
C ARG A 193 -7.30 -9.81 11.91
N MET A 194 -6.20 -10.41 12.35
CA MET A 194 -4.89 -10.30 11.72
C MET A 194 -4.30 -11.69 11.46
N PRO A 195 -4.64 -12.33 10.33
CA PRO A 195 -4.18 -13.68 10.01
C PRO A 195 -2.65 -13.84 10.03
N SER A 196 -1.92 -12.78 9.71
CA SER A 196 -0.46 -12.73 9.78
C SER A 196 0.09 -12.99 11.19
N PHE A 197 -0.64 -12.61 12.25
CA PHE A 197 -0.24 -12.93 13.62
C PHE A 197 -0.24 -14.44 13.87
N SER A 198 -1.35 -15.12 13.53
CA SER A 198 -1.45 -16.58 13.67
C SER A 198 -0.43 -17.32 12.80
N PHE A 199 -0.13 -16.79 11.60
CA PHE A 199 0.90 -17.34 10.72
C PHE A 199 2.30 -17.29 11.36
N TYR A 200 2.74 -16.14 11.88
CA TYR A 200 4.06 -16.02 12.52
C TYR A 200 4.16 -16.74 13.86
N ARG A 201 3.07 -16.74 14.65
CA ARG A 201 2.98 -17.50 15.90
C ARG A 201 2.96 -19.01 15.67
N GLN A 202 2.56 -19.46 14.48
CA GLN A 202 2.33 -20.87 14.13
C GLN A 202 1.21 -21.55 14.94
N ALA A 203 0.22 -20.77 15.41
CA ALA A 203 -0.93 -21.27 16.14
C ALA A 203 -2.18 -20.46 15.80
N ILE A 204 -3.33 -21.14 15.73
CA ILE A 204 -4.62 -20.49 15.51
C ILE A 204 -4.90 -19.56 16.69
N THR A 205 -5.35 -18.33 16.39
CA THR A 205 -5.72 -17.33 17.39
C THR A 205 -7.24 -17.16 17.32
N PRO A 206 -8.02 -17.92 18.11
CA PRO A 206 -9.47 -17.90 18.03
C PRO A 206 -10.03 -16.55 18.51
N GLU A 207 -11.15 -16.14 17.93
CA GLU A 207 -11.86 -14.92 18.34
C GLU A 207 -12.88 -15.25 19.43
N THR A 208 -12.41 -15.34 20.68
CA THR A 208 -13.20 -15.70 21.86
C THR A 208 -12.91 -14.76 23.02
N ALA A 209 -13.82 -14.71 24.00
CA ALA A 209 -13.57 -13.97 25.23
C ALA A 209 -12.33 -14.56 25.96
N PRO A 210 -11.43 -13.71 26.45
CA PRO A 210 -10.19 -14.16 27.07
C PRO A 210 -10.42 -14.63 28.51
N VAL A 211 -9.62 -15.61 28.94
CA VAL A 211 -9.64 -16.18 30.30
C VAL A 211 -8.33 -15.85 31.01
N GLU A 212 -8.33 -15.88 32.35
CA GLU A 212 -7.12 -15.74 33.15
C GLU A 212 -6.02 -16.74 32.72
N GLY A 213 -4.77 -16.28 32.71
CA GLY A 213 -3.62 -17.05 32.24
C GLY A 213 -3.42 -17.03 30.72
N GLN A 214 -4.38 -16.53 29.94
CA GLN A 214 -4.26 -16.38 28.49
C GLN A 214 -3.70 -15.02 28.10
N TRP A 215 -3.16 -14.96 26.89
CA TRP A 215 -2.79 -13.71 26.25
C TRP A 215 -3.93 -13.29 25.32
N VAL A 216 -4.06 -11.99 25.09
CA VAL A 216 -5.09 -11.41 24.24
C VAL A 216 -4.49 -10.41 23.27
N LEU A 217 -4.78 -10.60 21.99
CA LEU A 217 -4.56 -9.60 20.94
C LEU A 217 -5.83 -8.77 20.82
N ILE A 218 -5.79 -7.52 21.30
CA ILE A 218 -6.97 -6.65 21.39
C ILE A 218 -6.79 -5.33 20.64
N SER A 219 -7.88 -4.80 20.08
CA SER A 219 -7.93 -3.42 19.61
C SER A 219 -7.85 -2.42 20.77
N VAL A 220 -7.11 -1.32 20.60
CA VAL A 220 -7.05 -0.24 21.60
C VAL A 220 -8.43 0.33 21.93
N MET A 221 -9.38 0.29 20.99
CA MET A 221 -10.75 0.76 21.21
C MET A 221 -11.54 -0.09 22.20
N ARG A 222 -11.20 -1.37 22.37
CA ARG A 222 -11.90 -2.32 23.26
C ARG A 222 -11.13 -2.61 24.55
N LEU A 223 -10.06 -1.85 24.82
CA LEU A 223 -9.21 -2.04 26.00
C LEU A 223 -9.99 -1.90 27.32
N HIS A 224 -11.07 -1.11 27.31
CA HIS A 224 -11.96 -0.94 28.47
C HIS A 224 -12.66 -2.25 28.88
N GLU A 225 -12.92 -3.18 27.94
CA GLU A 225 -13.56 -4.47 28.23
C GLU A 225 -12.62 -5.38 29.04
N LEU A 226 -11.31 -5.34 28.75
CA LEU A 226 -10.31 -6.07 29.53
C LEU A 226 -10.13 -5.48 30.93
N LYS A 227 -10.11 -4.14 31.05
CA LYS A 227 -10.00 -3.48 32.35
C LYS A 227 -11.18 -3.81 33.27
N ALA A 228 -12.36 -4.07 32.70
CA ALA A 228 -13.53 -4.47 33.47
C ALA A 228 -13.42 -5.86 34.11
N LEU A 229 -12.52 -6.74 33.63
CA LEU A 229 -12.28 -8.06 34.23
C LEU A 229 -11.51 -7.97 35.57
N ASN A 230 -10.91 -6.82 35.89
CA ASN A 230 -10.18 -6.58 37.14
C ASN A 230 -9.01 -7.55 37.42
N VAL A 231 -8.48 -8.18 36.37
CA VAL A 231 -7.31 -9.07 36.40
C VAL A 231 -6.03 -8.26 36.19
N PRO A 232 -4.90 -8.59 36.84
CA PRO A 232 -3.62 -7.96 36.55
C PRO A 232 -3.22 -8.14 35.07
N LEU A 233 -2.98 -7.01 34.39
CA LEU A 233 -2.66 -6.94 32.97
C LEU A 233 -1.18 -6.60 32.77
N GLU A 234 -0.48 -7.37 31.95
CA GLU A 234 0.89 -7.08 31.52
C GLU A 234 0.94 -6.90 30.01
N ILE A 235 1.42 -5.74 29.53
CA ILE A 235 1.52 -5.46 28.09
C ILE A 235 2.81 -6.09 27.58
N GLN A 236 2.68 -7.10 26.73
CA GLN A 236 3.81 -7.84 26.15
C GLN A 236 4.31 -7.17 24.86
N ALA A 237 3.40 -6.62 24.06
CA ALA A 237 3.76 -5.87 22.87
C ALA A 237 2.68 -4.84 22.50
N ALA A 238 3.09 -3.81 21.78
CA ALA A 238 2.20 -2.76 21.28
C ALA A 238 2.44 -2.51 19.80
N GLY A 239 1.36 -2.23 19.07
CA GLY A 239 1.45 -1.75 17.71
C GLY A 239 0.26 -0.85 17.35
N PRO A 240 0.23 -0.31 16.12
CA PRO A 240 -0.71 0.72 15.73
C PRO A 240 -2.18 0.28 15.86
N GLY A 241 -2.85 0.78 16.88
CA GLY A 241 -4.25 0.49 17.19
C GLY A 241 -4.54 -0.88 17.79
N TRP A 242 -3.51 -1.62 18.22
CA TRP A 242 -3.66 -2.92 18.89
C TRP A 242 -2.62 -3.14 20.00
N ARG A 243 -2.91 -4.06 20.91
CA ARG A 243 -2.02 -4.46 22.00
C ARG A 243 -2.04 -5.98 22.16
N LEU A 244 -0.91 -6.54 22.57
CA LEU A 244 -0.79 -7.91 23.04
C LEU A 244 -0.62 -7.87 24.56
N ILE A 245 -1.56 -8.45 25.28
CA ILE A 245 -1.64 -8.34 26.75
C ILE A 245 -1.71 -9.73 27.35
N ALA A 246 -0.90 -10.00 28.37
CA ALA A 246 -1.02 -11.18 29.20
C ALA A 246 -2.01 -10.90 30.35
N LEU A 247 -3.01 -11.77 30.50
CA LEU A 247 -3.89 -11.80 31.68
C LEU A 247 -3.23 -12.70 32.72
N LEU A 248 -2.62 -12.09 33.73
CA LEU A 248 -1.94 -12.85 34.78
C LEU A 248 -3.00 -13.57 35.63
N GLY A 249 -2.96 -14.90 35.64
CA GLY A 249 -3.77 -15.68 36.58
C GLY A 249 -3.25 -15.56 38.01
N PRO A 250 -4.00 -16.05 39.02
CA PRO A 250 -3.50 -16.13 40.38
C PRO A 250 -2.19 -16.94 40.38
N ARG A 251 -1.10 -16.33 40.86
CA ARG A 251 0.18 -17.02 41.05
C ARG A 251 -0.09 -18.20 41.98
N THR A 252 0.03 -19.43 41.47
CA THR A 252 0.15 -20.61 42.34
C THR A 252 1.45 -20.46 43.10
N ILE A 253 1.33 -20.13 44.39
CA ILE A 253 2.42 -20.08 45.38
C ILE A 253 2.95 -21.51 45.59
#